data_AF-A0A0F2PGA6-F1
#
_entry.id   AF-A0A0F2PGA6-F1
#
_cell.length_a   1.000
_cell.length_b   1.000
_cell.length_c   1.000
_cell.angle_alpha   90.00
_cell.angle_beta   90.00
_cell.angle_gamma   90.00
#
_symmetry.space_group_name_H-M   'P 1'
#
loop_
_entity.id
_entity.type
_entity.pdbx_description
1 polymer ?
#
loop_
_entity_poly.entity_id
_entity_poly.type
_entity_poly.pdbx_seq_one_letter_code
_entity_poly.pdbx_strand_id
1 'polypeptide(L)'
;MNTELTKAFDHTYSNFRKITPVNGFDAANPDNAMQNNYAWSMTELGDYIYVGTARNIPYSIFSNQIFGDIPIPEELTPENPVLRGEIWRRRKCDHHAWERVYRSPENLVDLGFRFMITYTTPGGETAIYAGALTLSPNLFMVKSTDGVNWRPLQSNIQGFSTRYMAEHRGKLYMGALPITGLAGIQLYSSFDPEQDGWELVDVNGDPDKNPRGNVDLLLSYNNHLYVGTGRPTGFELWRTIGTEPERDKWKLVVDQGAGDARNEHPWALAVFKDYIYIGTAIEAAVLSLNPDQRIVPPKGFDVIRVDRYDNWELVVGGPAIVPTQPVTGTRELPLSGYSSGFGNISNAYCWQLQRQGNELYLGTFSWSVLIPPFIPLLPEILRNLLSLNAKGYQSSLTDYFKYLLQADPRLSHLPLENVLQWVADLLMKLGQRTLGFDLWKTTDGIHWVPVSLNGLGNPHNYGVRMLFLSQNDCLYLGTANPFDGLEVWVKPQHCIFDDADETLKSGAE
;
A
#
# COMPACT_ATOMS: atom_id res chain seq x y z
N MET A 1 3.35 22.90 -22.85
CA MET A 1 3.31 21.87 -21.79
C MET A 1 4.67 21.85 -21.12
N ASN A 2 4.70 21.79 -19.79
CA ASN A 2 5.93 21.78 -18.99
C ASN A 2 6.77 20.54 -19.33
N THR A 3 8.08 20.70 -19.61
CA THR A 3 8.98 19.64 -20.07
C THR A 3 9.02 18.43 -19.13
N GLU A 4 8.93 18.68 -17.81
CA GLU A 4 8.90 17.63 -16.78
C GLU A 4 7.60 16.81 -16.82
N LEU A 5 6.47 17.44 -17.15
CA LEU A 5 5.20 16.73 -17.28
C LEU A 5 5.23 15.76 -18.47
N THR A 6 5.87 16.15 -19.58
CA THR A 6 6.02 15.26 -20.75
C THR A 6 6.92 14.07 -20.44
N LYS A 7 8.03 14.29 -19.71
CA LYS A 7 8.93 13.21 -19.29
C LYS A 7 8.24 12.18 -18.38
N ALA A 8 7.30 12.61 -17.53
CA ALA A 8 6.60 11.71 -16.62
C ALA A 8 5.68 10.68 -17.31
N PHE A 9 5.43 10.80 -18.61
CA PHE A 9 4.69 9.79 -19.38
C PHE A 9 5.62 8.84 -20.16
N ASP A 10 6.93 9.08 -20.14
CA ASP A 10 7.94 8.24 -20.77
C ASP A 10 8.84 7.65 -19.69
N HIS A 11 8.62 6.36 -19.40
CA HIS A 11 9.30 5.65 -18.33
C HIS A 11 10.83 5.60 -18.50
N THR A 12 11.37 5.84 -19.70
CA THR A 12 12.83 5.88 -19.92
C THR A 12 13.50 7.02 -19.16
N TYR A 13 12.77 8.09 -18.81
CA TYR A 13 13.27 9.21 -18.00
C TYR A 13 13.22 8.93 -16.48
N SER A 14 12.61 7.83 -16.05
CA SER A 14 12.47 7.51 -14.62
C SER A 14 13.77 7.02 -13.97
N ASN A 15 14.72 6.53 -14.79
CA ASN A 15 15.90 5.74 -14.39
C ASN A 15 15.56 4.42 -13.67
N PHE A 16 14.30 3.99 -13.68
CA PHE A 16 13.91 2.66 -13.24
C PHE A 16 13.98 1.69 -14.41
N ARG A 17 14.59 0.54 -14.16
CA ARG A 17 14.70 -0.58 -15.09
C ARG A 17 13.85 -1.75 -14.59
N LYS A 18 13.00 -2.31 -15.45
CA LYS A 18 12.25 -3.52 -15.13
C LYS A 18 13.21 -4.70 -15.04
N ILE A 19 13.10 -5.48 -13.95
CA ILE A 19 13.91 -6.69 -13.70
C ILE A 19 13.06 -7.94 -13.58
N THR A 20 11.78 -7.85 -13.90
CA THR A 20 10.85 -8.97 -13.96
C THR A 20 10.45 -9.21 -15.42
N PRO A 21 11.07 -10.16 -16.14
CA PRO A 21 10.75 -10.41 -17.55
C PRO A 21 9.32 -10.93 -17.77
N VAL A 22 8.79 -11.68 -16.81
CA VAL A 22 7.40 -12.19 -16.79
C VAL A 22 6.71 -11.63 -15.56
N ASN A 23 5.67 -10.81 -15.77
CA ASN A 23 4.88 -10.26 -14.68
C ASN A 23 4.41 -11.39 -13.76
N GLY A 24 4.59 -11.22 -12.45
CA GLY A 24 4.30 -12.29 -11.47
C GLY A 24 5.32 -13.43 -11.38
N PHE A 25 6.48 -13.29 -12.02
CA PHE A 25 7.69 -14.15 -11.98
C PHE A 25 7.62 -15.49 -12.71
N ASP A 26 6.52 -16.25 -12.61
CA ASP A 26 6.46 -17.65 -13.05
C ASP A 26 6.38 -17.81 -14.57
N ALA A 27 7.53 -17.87 -15.24
CA ALA A 27 7.63 -18.08 -16.69
C ALA A 27 7.13 -19.45 -17.16
N ALA A 28 7.05 -20.45 -16.26
CA ALA A 28 6.60 -21.80 -16.60
C ALA A 28 5.08 -21.95 -16.50
N ASN A 29 4.40 -21.09 -15.73
CA ASN A 29 2.96 -21.12 -15.54
C ASN A 29 2.39 -19.68 -15.55
N PRO A 30 1.91 -19.20 -16.71
CA PRO A 30 1.33 -17.85 -16.85
C PRO A 30 0.14 -17.58 -15.93
N ASP A 31 -0.74 -18.56 -15.69
CA ASP A 31 -1.85 -18.41 -14.74
C ASP A 31 -1.32 -18.22 -13.31
N ASN A 32 -0.31 -19.00 -12.89
CA ASN A 32 0.33 -18.81 -11.57
C ASN A 32 1.01 -17.45 -11.45
N ALA A 33 1.68 -16.99 -12.51
CA ALA A 33 2.32 -15.69 -12.61
C ALA A 33 1.30 -14.57 -12.43
N MET A 34 0.24 -14.54 -13.25
CA MET A 34 -0.83 -13.55 -13.17
C MET A 34 -1.36 -13.39 -11.75
N GLN A 35 -1.59 -14.52 -11.07
CA GLN A 35 -2.11 -14.54 -9.70
C GLN A 35 -1.19 -13.86 -8.67
N ASN A 36 0.13 -13.75 -8.89
CA ASN A 36 1.02 -12.94 -8.06
C ASN A 36 0.81 -11.45 -8.34
N ASN A 37 -0.33 -10.92 -7.91
CA ASN A 37 -0.78 -9.58 -8.26
C ASN A 37 0.07 -8.46 -7.62
N TYR A 38 0.65 -8.65 -6.41
CA TYR A 38 1.33 -7.57 -5.69
C TYR A 38 2.72 -8.01 -5.22
N ALA A 39 3.72 -7.14 -5.40
CA ALA A 39 5.00 -7.23 -4.71
C ALA A 39 4.84 -6.72 -3.28
N TRP A 40 4.32 -7.57 -2.42
CA TRP A 40 3.75 -7.19 -1.14
C TRP A 40 4.79 -6.66 -0.14
N SER A 41 5.92 -7.34 -0.08
CA SER A 41 7.02 -7.00 0.81
C SER A 41 8.34 -7.27 0.13
N MET A 42 9.39 -6.56 0.57
CA MET A 42 10.75 -6.77 0.10
C MET A 42 11.74 -6.73 1.25
N THR A 43 12.79 -7.53 1.16
CA THR A 43 13.97 -7.44 2.02
C THR A 43 15.19 -7.97 1.27
N GLU A 44 16.35 -7.99 1.92
CA GLU A 44 17.57 -8.56 1.36
C GLU A 44 18.31 -9.42 2.40
N LEU A 45 18.98 -10.47 1.92
CA LEU A 45 19.87 -11.31 2.71
C LEU A 45 21.08 -11.68 1.85
N GLY A 46 22.27 -11.27 2.29
CA GLY A 46 23.50 -11.40 1.51
C GLY A 46 23.38 -10.71 0.16
N ASP A 47 23.66 -11.46 -0.91
CA ASP A 47 23.65 -10.98 -2.29
C ASP A 47 22.25 -10.97 -2.93
N TYR A 48 21.18 -11.33 -2.22
CA TYR A 48 19.86 -11.53 -2.81
C TYR A 48 18.85 -10.52 -2.28
N ILE A 49 17.97 -10.07 -3.17
CA ILE A 49 16.70 -9.46 -2.78
C ILE A 49 15.60 -10.51 -2.78
N TYR A 50 14.62 -10.31 -1.91
CA TYR A 50 13.47 -11.20 -1.71
C TYR A 50 12.19 -10.39 -1.87
N VAL A 51 11.20 -10.98 -2.53
CA VAL A 51 9.87 -10.41 -2.73
C VAL A 51 8.83 -11.40 -2.22
N GLY A 52 8.04 -10.97 -1.25
CA GLY A 52 6.87 -11.68 -0.79
C GLY A 52 5.68 -11.24 -1.64
N THR A 53 4.95 -12.19 -2.24
CA THR A 53 3.83 -11.86 -3.13
C THR A 53 2.52 -11.71 -2.37
N ALA A 54 1.58 -10.95 -2.93
CA ALA A 54 0.15 -11.06 -2.63
C ALA A 54 -0.55 -11.68 -3.83
N ARG A 55 -1.54 -12.53 -3.56
CA ARG A 55 -2.22 -13.31 -4.59
C ARG A 55 -3.70 -12.96 -4.68
N ASN A 56 -4.18 -12.75 -5.90
CA ASN A 56 -5.60 -12.60 -6.23
C ASN A 56 -6.32 -11.57 -5.35
N ILE A 57 -5.73 -10.39 -5.09
CA ILE A 57 -6.25 -9.48 -4.04
C ILE A 57 -7.60 -8.87 -4.44
N PRO A 58 -7.79 -8.20 -5.60
CA PRO A 58 -9.10 -7.73 -6.01
C PRO A 58 -10.10 -8.88 -6.14
N TYR A 59 -9.72 -9.99 -6.77
CA TYR A 59 -10.55 -11.19 -6.86
C TYR A 59 -11.04 -11.64 -5.47
N SER A 60 -10.15 -11.74 -4.49
CA SER A 60 -10.49 -12.16 -3.12
C SER A 60 -11.43 -11.17 -2.43
N ILE A 61 -11.26 -9.86 -2.66
CA ILE A 61 -12.16 -8.83 -2.09
C ILE A 61 -13.58 -9.02 -2.63
N PHE A 62 -13.75 -9.21 -3.94
CA PHE A 62 -15.08 -9.37 -4.53
C PHE A 62 -15.67 -10.76 -4.29
N SER A 63 -14.87 -11.83 -4.34
CA SER A 63 -15.32 -13.20 -4.09
C SER A 63 -15.78 -13.43 -2.65
N ASN A 64 -15.21 -12.69 -1.69
CA ASN A 64 -15.65 -12.68 -0.30
C ASN A 64 -16.77 -11.66 -0.03
N GLN A 65 -17.34 -11.06 -1.09
CA GLN A 65 -18.49 -10.16 -1.03
C GLN A 65 -18.29 -8.97 -0.06
N ILE A 66 -17.06 -8.45 0.04
CA ILE A 66 -16.75 -7.32 0.92
C ILE A 66 -17.60 -6.09 0.56
N PHE A 67 -17.92 -5.94 -0.73
CA PHE A 67 -18.80 -4.89 -1.26
C PHE A 67 -20.23 -5.38 -1.58
N GLY A 68 -20.62 -6.54 -1.05
CA GLY A 68 -21.85 -7.23 -1.42
C GLY A 68 -21.71 -8.05 -2.70
N ASP A 69 -22.84 -8.37 -3.32
CA ASP A 69 -22.93 -9.24 -4.49
C ASP A 69 -22.65 -8.46 -5.79
N ILE A 70 -21.37 -8.11 -5.96
CA ILE A 70 -20.85 -7.46 -7.16
C ILE A 70 -20.22 -8.54 -8.06
N PRO A 71 -20.66 -8.69 -9.33
CA PRO A 71 -20.05 -9.63 -10.26
C PRO A 71 -18.57 -9.29 -10.48
N ILE A 72 -17.74 -10.32 -10.58
CA ILE A 72 -16.29 -10.19 -10.78
C ILE A 72 -16.01 -10.18 -12.28
N PRO A 73 -15.29 -9.18 -12.81
CA PRO A 73 -14.84 -9.17 -14.20
C PRO A 73 -13.97 -10.38 -14.55
N GLU A 74 -14.07 -10.83 -15.80
CA GLU A 74 -13.25 -11.93 -16.33
C GLU A 74 -11.75 -11.58 -16.23
N GLU A 75 -11.40 -10.32 -16.48
CA GLU A 75 -10.03 -9.80 -16.43
C GLU A 75 -9.39 -9.83 -15.03
N LEU A 76 -10.20 -10.00 -13.98
CA LEU A 76 -9.73 -10.16 -12.60
C LEU A 76 -9.84 -11.60 -12.10
N THR A 77 -10.34 -12.52 -12.92
CA THR A 77 -10.66 -13.89 -12.51
C THR A 77 -9.59 -14.87 -12.99
N PRO A 78 -8.80 -15.49 -12.09
CA PRO A 78 -7.83 -16.50 -12.49
C PRO A 78 -8.51 -17.80 -12.92
N GLU A 79 -7.87 -18.54 -13.84
CA GLU A 79 -8.41 -19.81 -14.34
C GLU A 79 -8.48 -20.85 -13.22
N ASN A 80 -7.41 -20.94 -12.42
CA ASN A 80 -7.30 -21.85 -11.29
C ASN A 80 -6.86 -21.08 -10.04
N PRO A 81 -7.79 -20.48 -9.27
CA PRO A 81 -7.43 -19.66 -8.12
C PRO A 81 -6.61 -20.43 -7.07
N VAL A 82 -5.37 -20.01 -6.82
CA VAL A 82 -4.49 -20.55 -5.79
C VAL A 82 -4.12 -19.48 -4.76
N LEU A 83 -4.67 -19.61 -3.56
CA LEU A 83 -4.44 -18.72 -2.41
C LEU A 83 -3.32 -19.27 -1.51
N ARG A 84 -2.12 -19.40 -2.09
CA ARG A 84 -0.90 -19.84 -1.41
C ARG A 84 0.23 -18.86 -1.69
N GLY A 85 0.46 -17.93 -0.76
CA GLY A 85 1.53 -16.95 -0.81
C GLY A 85 2.90 -17.53 -1.20
N GLU A 86 3.67 -16.75 -1.96
CA GLU A 86 4.99 -17.15 -2.46
C GLU A 86 6.06 -16.15 -2.04
N ILE A 87 7.29 -16.64 -1.89
CA ILE A 87 8.49 -15.81 -1.75
C ILE A 87 9.42 -16.12 -2.91
N TRP A 88 9.82 -15.07 -3.62
CA TRP A 88 10.73 -15.12 -4.75
C TRP A 88 11.99 -14.36 -4.43
N ARG A 89 13.12 -14.79 -4.97
CA ARG A 89 14.40 -14.07 -4.83
C ARG A 89 15.10 -13.89 -6.15
N ARG A 90 16.02 -12.94 -6.17
CA ARG A 90 16.95 -12.72 -7.28
C ARG A 90 18.24 -12.14 -6.75
N ARG A 91 19.36 -12.51 -7.36
CA ARG A 91 20.66 -11.94 -7.03
C ARG A 91 20.70 -10.45 -7.40
N LYS A 92 21.24 -9.62 -6.50
CA LYS A 92 21.44 -8.19 -6.70
C LYS A 92 22.41 -7.96 -7.85
N CYS A 93 22.13 -6.95 -8.66
CA CYS A 93 23.09 -6.38 -9.63
C CYS A 93 23.56 -7.35 -10.72
N ASP A 94 22.77 -8.40 -10.95
CA ASP A 94 23.01 -9.45 -11.93
C ASP A 94 21.73 -9.60 -12.79
N HIS A 95 21.80 -10.30 -13.92
CA HIS A 95 20.66 -10.62 -14.80
C HIS A 95 20.03 -11.99 -14.53
N HIS A 96 20.44 -12.67 -13.46
CA HIS A 96 19.89 -13.97 -13.08
C HIS A 96 18.35 -13.95 -12.98
N ALA A 97 17.77 -15.10 -13.31
CA ALA A 97 16.33 -15.32 -13.24
C ALA A 97 15.83 -15.25 -11.79
N TRP A 98 14.53 -14.98 -11.65
CA TRP A 98 13.84 -15.07 -10.38
C TRP A 98 13.63 -16.53 -9.97
N GLU A 99 13.85 -16.83 -8.71
CA GLU A 99 13.69 -18.16 -8.13
C GLU A 99 12.59 -18.14 -7.06
N ARG A 100 11.59 -19.02 -7.18
CA ARG A 100 10.64 -19.25 -6.08
C ARG A 100 11.33 -20.08 -5.00
N VAL A 101 11.50 -19.48 -3.83
CA VAL A 101 12.16 -20.13 -2.67
C VAL A 101 11.18 -20.60 -1.61
N TYR A 102 9.93 -20.11 -1.66
CA TYR A 102 8.89 -20.58 -0.76
C TYR A 102 7.50 -20.49 -1.40
N ARG A 103 6.64 -21.43 -1.00
CA ARG A 103 5.19 -21.39 -1.20
C ARG A 103 4.52 -21.95 0.06
N SER A 104 3.49 -21.26 0.56
CA SER A 104 2.79 -21.71 1.77
C SER A 104 2.12 -23.09 1.60
N PRO A 105 1.85 -23.81 2.71
CA PRO A 105 1.23 -25.14 2.67
C PRO A 105 -0.15 -25.16 2.00
N GLU A 106 -0.57 -26.32 1.47
CA GLU A 106 -1.86 -26.46 0.77
C GLU A 106 -3.09 -26.28 1.67
N ASN A 107 -2.97 -26.64 2.94
CA ASN A 107 -4.05 -26.53 3.92
C ASN A 107 -4.18 -25.13 4.54
N LEU A 108 -3.37 -24.16 4.09
CA LEU A 108 -3.40 -22.79 4.57
C LEU A 108 -3.91 -21.87 3.46
N VAL A 109 -4.96 -21.10 3.74
CA VAL A 109 -5.43 -20.04 2.85
C VAL A 109 -4.63 -18.78 3.16
N ASP A 110 -3.55 -18.58 2.41
CA ASP A 110 -2.59 -17.49 2.58
C ASP A 110 -2.60 -16.60 1.33
N LEU A 111 -3.13 -15.39 1.51
CA LEU A 111 -3.19 -14.39 0.44
C LEU A 111 -1.81 -13.83 0.12
N GLY A 112 -0.78 -14.05 0.95
CA GLY A 112 0.58 -13.64 0.67
C GLY A 112 1.34 -13.06 1.86
N PHE A 113 2.62 -12.79 1.63
CA PHE A 113 3.55 -12.28 2.66
C PHE A 113 3.47 -10.76 2.78
N ARG A 114 2.55 -10.29 3.63
CA ARG A 114 2.24 -8.87 3.88
C ARG A 114 3.47 -8.04 4.26
N PHE A 115 4.40 -8.59 5.03
CA PHE A 115 5.60 -7.90 5.47
C PHE A 115 6.81 -8.84 5.61
N MET A 116 8.00 -8.35 5.31
CA MET A 116 9.27 -9.06 5.48
C MET A 116 10.31 -8.12 6.07
N ILE A 117 11.14 -8.64 6.98
CA ILE A 117 12.28 -7.92 7.55
C ILE A 117 13.46 -8.87 7.76
N THR A 118 14.66 -8.39 7.51
CA THR A 118 15.90 -9.07 7.91
C THR A 118 16.31 -8.53 9.26
N TYR A 119 16.45 -9.43 10.23
CA TYR A 119 16.69 -9.09 11.63
C TYR A 119 17.80 -9.99 12.19
N THR A 120 18.63 -9.41 13.04
CA THR A 120 19.70 -10.14 13.75
C THR A 120 19.34 -10.20 15.22
N THR A 121 19.17 -11.41 15.75
CA THR A 121 18.86 -11.60 17.17
C THR A 121 20.04 -11.14 18.06
N PRO A 122 19.82 -10.85 19.36
CA PRO A 122 20.92 -10.57 20.29
C PRO A 122 21.98 -11.68 20.35
N GLY A 123 21.60 -12.93 20.01
CA GLY A 123 22.52 -14.07 19.88
C GLY A 123 23.38 -14.06 18.61
N GLY A 124 23.18 -13.11 17.69
CA GLY A 124 23.96 -12.94 16.47
C GLY A 124 23.43 -13.70 15.25
N GLU A 125 22.26 -14.33 15.33
CA GLU A 125 21.65 -15.01 14.18
C GLU A 125 20.89 -14.03 13.31
N THR A 126 21.32 -13.87 12.05
CA THR A 126 20.61 -13.07 11.05
C THR A 126 19.64 -13.95 10.26
N ALA A 127 18.37 -13.55 10.17
CA ALA A 127 17.36 -14.25 9.41
C ALA A 127 16.35 -13.29 8.77
N ILE A 128 15.69 -13.75 7.70
CA ILE A 128 14.47 -13.13 7.20
C ILE A 128 13.28 -13.67 7.99
N TYR A 129 12.44 -12.75 8.47
CA TYR A 129 11.14 -13.03 9.06
C TYR A 129 10.06 -12.52 8.10
N ALA A 130 9.20 -13.42 7.62
CA ALA A 130 8.13 -13.10 6.69
C ALA A 130 6.77 -13.40 7.31
N GLY A 131 5.94 -12.38 7.45
CA GLY A 131 4.58 -12.48 7.99
C GLY A 131 3.50 -12.38 6.91
N ALA A 132 2.48 -13.21 7.04
CA ALA A 132 1.44 -13.38 6.03
C ALA A 132 0.15 -12.58 6.33
N LEU A 133 -0.70 -12.46 5.30
CA LEU A 133 -2.14 -12.27 5.46
C LEU A 133 -2.82 -13.61 5.15
N THR A 134 -3.41 -14.24 6.15
CA THR A 134 -4.18 -15.48 5.97
C THR A 134 -5.68 -15.21 6.12
N LEU A 135 -6.52 -16.10 5.59
CA LEU A 135 -7.96 -16.13 5.88
C LEU A 135 -8.29 -17.03 7.08
N SER A 136 -7.27 -17.43 7.84
CA SER A 136 -7.40 -18.11 9.12
C SER A 136 -7.11 -17.16 10.27
N PRO A 137 -7.79 -17.27 11.42
CA PRO A 137 -7.65 -16.33 12.54
C PRO A 137 -6.36 -16.51 13.36
N ASN A 138 -5.30 -17.10 12.79
CA ASN A 138 -4.00 -17.24 13.42
C ASN A 138 -2.92 -16.65 12.51
N LEU A 139 -2.02 -15.85 13.09
CA LEU A 139 -0.90 -15.32 12.33
C LEU A 139 0.00 -16.44 11.83
N PHE A 140 0.38 -16.36 10.56
CA PHE A 140 1.34 -17.26 9.94
C PHE A 140 2.62 -16.49 9.61
N MET A 141 3.73 -17.00 10.10
CA MET A 141 5.06 -16.43 9.86
C MET A 141 6.04 -17.54 9.52
N VAL A 142 7.00 -17.23 8.65
CA VAL A 142 8.12 -18.12 8.31
C VAL A 142 9.45 -17.42 8.52
N LYS A 143 10.47 -18.19 8.84
CA LYS A 143 11.86 -17.75 9.06
C LYS A 143 12.79 -18.48 8.10
N SER A 144 13.82 -17.78 7.61
CA SER A 144 14.94 -18.40 6.90
C SER A 144 16.26 -17.68 7.20
N THR A 145 17.31 -18.46 7.47
CA THR A 145 18.68 -17.97 7.75
C THR A 145 19.59 -18.00 6.52
N ASP A 146 19.17 -18.69 5.45
CA ASP A 146 19.92 -18.83 4.20
C ASP A 146 19.12 -18.39 2.96
N GLY A 147 17.85 -18.01 3.15
CA GLY A 147 16.92 -17.55 2.13
C GLY A 147 16.33 -18.64 1.24
N VAL A 148 16.64 -19.92 1.46
CA VAL A 148 16.11 -21.05 0.66
C VAL A 148 15.45 -22.11 1.51
N ASN A 149 15.89 -22.30 2.75
CA ASN A 149 15.27 -23.19 3.72
C ASN A 149 14.40 -22.36 4.65
N TRP A 150 13.09 -22.49 4.46
CA TRP A 150 12.09 -21.73 5.20
C TRP A 150 11.34 -22.66 6.16
N ARG A 151 11.13 -22.20 7.38
CA ARG A 151 10.38 -22.94 8.40
C ARG A 151 9.31 -22.05 9.04
N PRO A 152 8.10 -22.58 9.32
CA PRO A 152 7.08 -21.82 10.03
C PRO A 152 7.50 -21.55 11.47
N LEU A 153 7.21 -20.34 11.95
CA LEU A 153 7.32 -19.99 13.36
C LEU A 153 6.01 -20.32 14.06
N GLN A 154 6.09 -20.99 15.21
CA GLN A 154 4.92 -21.24 16.02
C GLN A 154 4.44 -19.92 16.64
N SER A 155 3.14 -19.63 16.48
CA SER A 155 2.50 -18.45 17.06
C SER A 155 1.09 -18.79 17.48
N ASN A 156 0.72 -18.37 18.69
CA ASN A 156 -0.64 -18.45 19.21
C ASN A 156 -1.38 -17.11 19.08
N ILE A 157 -0.81 -16.16 18.32
CA ILE A 157 -1.37 -14.83 18.15
C ILE A 157 -2.61 -14.92 17.26
N GLN A 158 -3.74 -14.51 17.83
CA GLN A 158 -4.98 -14.35 17.08
C GLN A 158 -4.86 -13.13 16.15
N GLY A 159 -5.22 -13.30 14.89
CA GLY A 159 -5.11 -12.25 13.89
C GLY A 159 -5.00 -12.84 12.48
N PHE A 160 -5.19 -11.99 11.49
CA PHE A 160 -5.17 -12.41 10.09
C PHE A 160 -3.93 -11.90 9.37
N SER A 161 -3.45 -10.70 9.75
CA SER A 161 -2.36 -10.02 9.05
C SER A 161 -1.22 -9.65 9.99
N THR A 162 -0.01 -10.12 9.68
CA THR A 162 1.22 -9.50 10.19
C THR A 162 1.47 -8.23 9.37
N ARG A 163 1.04 -7.08 9.92
CA ARG A 163 0.91 -5.86 9.13
C ARG A 163 2.24 -5.17 8.86
N TYR A 164 3.06 -5.02 9.90
CA TYR A 164 4.33 -4.31 9.86
C TYR A 164 5.25 -4.82 10.95
N MET A 165 6.57 -4.79 10.70
CA MET A 165 7.59 -5.08 11.70
C MET A 165 8.66 -3.99 11.70
N ALA A 166 9.24 -3.71 12.86
CA ALA A 166 10.38 -2.82 13.00
C ALA A 166 11.33 -3.33 14.09
N GLU A 167 12.63 -3.27 13.82
CA GLU A 167 13.64 -3.45 14.85
C GLU A 167 13.80 -2.14 15.63
N HIS A 168 13.83 -2.24 16.95
CA HIS A 168 14.11 -1.13 17.84
C HIS A 168 14.94 -1.63 19.01
N ARG A 169 16.19 -1.14 19.10
CA ARG A 169 17.11 -1.38 20.23
C ARG A 169 17.40 -2.87 20.49
N GLY A 170 17.57 -3.63 19.42
CA GLY A 170 17.85 -5.05 19.43
C GLY A 170 16.62 -5.92 19.70
N LYS A 171 15.41 -5.35 19.67
CA LYS A 171 14.14 -6.08 19.83
C LYS A 171 13.27 -5.88 18.58
N LEU A 172 12.63 -6.96 18.12
CA LEU A 172 11.70 -6.91 17.00
C LEU A 172 10.29 -6.59 17.51
N TYR A 173 9.62 -5.62 16.89
CA TYR A 173 8.24 -5.26 17.15
C TYR A 173 7.36 -5.61 15.95
N MET A 174 6.12 -6.00 16.20
CA MET A 174 5.16 -6.41 15.18
C MET A 174 3.75 -5.90 15.48
N GLY A 175 3.11 -5.31 14.47
CA GLY A 175 1.68 -5.03 14.49
C GLY A 175 0.87 -6.18 13.87
N ALA A 176 -0.17 -6.61 14.56
CA ALA A 176 -1.15 -7.56 14.04
C ALA A 176 -2.49 -6.86 13.75
N LEU A 177 -3.19 -7.28 12.70
CA LEU A 177 -4.49 -6.70 12.34
C LEU A 177 -5.60 -7.75 12.20
N PRO A 178 -6.86 -7.36 12.45
CA PRO A 178 -8.03 -8.12 12.02
C PRO A 178 -8.07 -8.16 10.48
N ILE A 179 -8.95 -8.99 9.92
CA ILE A 179 -9.14 -9.04 8.48
C ILE A 179 -9.77 -7.75 7.92
N THR A 180 -10.73 -7.18 8.65
CA THR A 180 -11.42 -5.94 8.29
C THR A 180 -11.88 -5.21 9.55
N GLY A 181 -12.01 -3.88 9.48
CA GLY A 181 -12.62 -3.08 10.53
C GLY A 181 -11.67 -2.81 11.70
N LEU A 182 -12.23 -2.33 12.81
CA LEU A 182 -11.48 -1.89 13.98
C LEU A 182 -11.28 -3.02 14.99
N ALA A 183 -10.04 -3.18 15.47
CA ALA A 183 -9.70 -4.02 16.62
C ALA A 183 -9.05 -3.18 17.73
N GLY A 184 -8.92 -3.81 18.90
CA GLY A 184 -8.02 -3.31 19.94
C GLY A 184 -6.57 -3.32 19.46
N ILE A 185 -5.71 -2.61 20.18
CA ILE A 185 -4.28 -2.57 19.86
C ILE A 185 -3.64 -3.96 20.01
N GLN A 186 -2.92 -4.38 18.97
CA GLN A 186 -2.21 -5.65 18.90
C GLN A 186 -0.76 -5.38 18.49
N LEU A 187 0.04 -4.88 19.45
CA LEU A 187 1.47 -4.62 19.31
C LEU A 187 2.25 -5.66 20.10
N TYR A 188 3.08 -6.43 19.40
CA TYR A 188 3.90 -7.48 19.97
C TYR A 188 5.38 -7.13 19.90
N SER A 189 6.18 -7.72 20.79
CA SER A 189 7.63 -7.60 20.80
C SER A 189 8.33 -8.91 21.11
N SER A 190 9.55 -9.09 20.62
CA SER A 190 10.38 -10.27 20.86
C SER A 190 11.86 -10.00 20.60
N PHE A 191 12.76 -10.57 21.42
CA PHE A 191 14.20 -10.56 21.15
C PHE A 191 14.58 -11.67 20.17
N ASP A 192 14.01 -12.86 20.33
CA ASP A 192 14.08 -13.96 19.38
C ASP A 192 12.69 -14.60 19.17
N PRO A 193 11.99 -14.27 18.06
CA PRO A 193 10.65 -14.81 17.81
C PRO A 193 10.56 -16.33 17.73
N GLU A 194 11.67 -17.04 17.47
CA GLU A 194 11.69 -18.50 17.43
C GLU A 194 11.85 -19.12 18.81
N GLN A 195 12.73 -18.54 19.66
CA GLN A 195 13.04 -19.10 20.98
C GLN A 195 12.13 -18.55 22.08
N ASP A 196 11.87 -17.24 22.07
CA ASP A 196 11.12 -16.53 23.11
C ASP A 196 9.63 -16.45 22.79
N GLY A 197 9.26 -16.63 21.52
CA GLY A 197 7.93 -16.31 21.02
C GLY A 197 7.68 -14.80 21.03
N TRP A 198 6.40 -14.39 21.11
CA TRP A 198 6.00 -12.99 21.07
C TRP A 198 5.26 -12.58 22.34
N GLU A 199 5.62 -11.42 22.88
CA GLU A 199 4.97 -10.82 24.04
C GLU A 199 4.12 -9.64 23.61
N LEU A 200 2.87 -9.57 24.09
CA LEU A 200 2.01 -8.40 23.89
C LEU A 200 2.56 -7.23 24.71
N VAL A 201 2.75 -6.07 24.08
CA VAL A 201 3.19 -4.85 24.76
C VAL A 201 2.08 -4.35 25.69
N ASP A 202 2.39 -4.13 26.97
CA ASP A 202 1.42 -3.63 27.96
C ASP A 202 1.08 -2.16 27.71
N VAL A 203 -0.13 -1.96 27.19
CA VAL A 203 -0.76 -0.66 26.93
C VAL A 203 -2.10 -0.55 27.66
N ASN A 204 -2.36 -1.45 28.62
CA ASN A 204 -3.61 -1.51 29.38
C ASN A 204 -3.57 -0.56 30.57
N GLY A 205 -3.57 0.74 30.27
CA GLY A 205 -3.53 1.81 31.25
C GLY A 205 -4.47 2.96 30.89
N ASP A 206 -4.02 4.18 31.18
CA ASP A 206 -4.74 5.40 30.83
C ASP A 206 -4.86 5.51 29.29
N PRO A 207 -6.07 5.54 28.72
CA PRO A 207 -6.26 5.52 27.27
C PRO A 207 -5.67 6.74 26.57
N ASP A 208 -5.40 7.84 27.28
CA ASP A 208 -4.79 9.05 26.72
C ASP A 208 -3.25 9.04 26.81
N LYS A 209 -2.67 8.00 27.40
CA LYS A 209 -1.21 7.82 27.55
C LYS A 209 -0.70 6.53 26.91
N ASN A 210 -1.51 5.89 26.08
CA ASN A 210 -1.18 4.64 25.40
C ASN A 210 -1.78 4.60 23.98
N PRO A 211 -1.08 3.96 23.02
CA PRO A 211 -1.59 3.77 21.68
C PRO A 211 -2.84 2.87 21.66
N ARG A 212 -3.71 3.11 20.67
CA ARG A 212 -5.04 2.49 20.56
C ARG A 212 -5.47 2.35 19.10
N GLY A 213 -6.33 1.36 18.82
CA GLY A 213 -6.80 1.04 17.48
C GLY A 213 -5.85 0.13 16.70
N ASN A 214 -6.04 0.08 15.38
CA ASN A 214 -5.34 -0.82 14.48
C ASN A 214 -3.87 -0.41 14.32
N VAL A 215 -2.90 -1.29 14.59
CA VAL A 215 -1.47 -0.99 14.38
C VAL A 215 -1.12 -1.14 12.90
N ASP A 216 -1.06 -0.01 12.19
CA ASP A 216 -0.85 0.00 10.74
C ASP A 216 0.64 -0.01 10.33
N LEU A 217 1.51 0.48 11.22
CA LEU A 217 2.93 0.77 10.95
C LEU A 217 3.73 1.05 12.21
N LEU A 218 5.03 0.78 12.09
CA LEU A 218 6.03 0.94 13.13
C LEU A 218 7.27 1.64 12.55
N LEU A 219 7.91 2.50 13.33
CA LEU A 219 9.15 3.16 12.96
C LEU A 219 10.06 3.32 14.18
N SER A 220 11.31 2.86 14.05
CA SER A 220 12.37 3.15 15.01
C SER A 220 13.14 4.38 14.53
N TYR A 221 13.08 5.48 15.27
CA TYR A 221 13.74 6.72 14.90
C TYR A 221 14.04 7.58 16.14
N ASN A 222 15.19 8.26 16.16
CA ASN A 222 15.60 9.14 17.26
C ASN A 222 15.47 8.51 18.66
N ASN A 223 15.84 7.23 18.81
CA ASN A 223 15.72 6.46 20.05
C ASN A 223 14.28 6.30 20.58
N HIS A 224 13.28 6.48 19.73
CA HIS A 224 11.88 6.22 20.05
C HIS A 224 11.29 5.18 19.10
N LEU A 225 10.38 4.36 19.61
CA LEU A 225 9.48 3.58 18.79
C LEU A 225 8.23 4.42 18.52
N TYR A 226 7.97 4.66 17.24
CA TYR A 226 6.74 5.28 16.75
C TYR A 226 5.76 4.20 16.30
N VAL A 227 4.48 4.39 16.64
CA VAL A 227 3.38 3.49 16.31
C VAL A 227 2.28 4.31 15.67
N GLY A 228 2.01 4.05 14.39
CA GLY A 228 0.88 4.66 13.69
C GLY A 228 -0.34 3.76 13.80
N THR A 229 -1.45 4.31 14.26
CA THR A 229 -2.68 3.55 14.46
C THR A 229 -3.87 4.11 13.69
N GLY A 230 -4.76 3.23 13.22
CA GLY A 230 -5.99 3.59 12.52
C GLY A 230 -7.21 3.61 13.44
N ARG A 231 -8.08 4.62 13.26
CA ARG A 231 -9.32 4.83 14.02
C ARG A 231 -10.43 5.49 13.18
N PRO A 232 -11.71 5.36 13.58
CA PRO A 232 -12.83 6.06 12.94
C PRO A 232 -12.73 7.59 12.95
N THR A 233 -11.99 8.16 13.90
CA THR A 233 -11.76 9.61 14.02
C THR A 233 -10.58 10.10 13.19
N GLY A 234 -9.97 9.25 12.37
CA GLY A 234 -8.69 9.49 11.72
C GLY A 234 -7.52 8.85 12.47
N PHE A 235 -6.40 8.68 11.79
CA PHE A 235 -5.20 8.03 12.32
C PHE A 235 -4.63 8.79 13.52
N GLU A 236 -3.88 8.06 14.35
CA GLU A 236 -3.02 8.60 15.40
C GLU A 236 -1.56 8.19 15.14
N LEU A 237 -0.61 9.03 15.55
CA LEU A 237 0.80 8.67 15.65
C LEU A 237 1.21 8.81 17.12
N TRP A 238 1.75 7.73 17.67
CA TRP A 238 2.27 7.69 19.04
C TRP A 238 3.78 7.47 19.02
N ARG A 239 4.47 7.95 20.05
CA ARG A 239 5.86 7.56 20.31
C ARG A 239 6.09 7.26 21.79
N THR A 240 7.12 6.49 22.08
CA THR A 240 7.58 6.29 23.46
C THR A 240 8.07 7.63 24.05
N ILE A 241 7.83 7.86 25.34
CA ILE A 241 8.46 8.97 26.09
C ILE A 241 9.91 8.61 26.44
N GLY A 242 10.12 7.39 26.94
CA GLY A 242 11.43 6.78 27.10
C GLY A 242 11.95 6.14 25.81
N THR A 243 12.97 5.31 25.94
CA THR A 243 13.55 4.57 24.81
C THR A 243 12.85 3.26 24.52
N GLU A 244 11.95 2.79 25.39
CA GLU A 244 11.26 1.51 25.22
C GLU A 244 9.76 1.71 25.47
N PRO A 245 8.90 0.85 24.91
CA PRO A 245 7.50 0.75 25.28
C PRO A 245 7.29 0.48 26.77
N GLU A 246 6.57 1.38 27.44
CA GLU A 246 6.18 1.28 28.83
C GLU A 246 4.74 1.77 28.99
N ARG A 247 3.95 1.11 29.84
CA ARG A 247 2.56 1.50 30.12
C ARG A 247 2.49 2.94 30.61
N ASP A 248 1.56 3.72 30.05
CA ASP A 248 1.32 5.14 30.36
C ASP A 248 2.51 6.07 30.05
N LYS A 249 3.50 5.59 29.28
CA LYS A 249 4.70 6.34 28.88
C LYS A 249 4.75 6.56 27.37
N TRP A 250 3.60 6.83 26.78
CA TRP A 250 3.49 7.23 25.38
C TRP A 250 3.09 8.70 25.24
N LYS A 251 3.58 9.32 24.18
CA LYS A 251 3.18 10.66 23.75
C LYS A 251 2.40 10.53 22.45
N LEU A 252 1.19 11.11 22.42
CA LEU A 252 0.42 11.33 21.21
C LEU A 252 1.07 12.48 20.41
N VAL A 253 1.47 12.20 19.18
CA VAL A 253 2.22 13.09 18.28
C VAL A 253 1.32 13.70 17.20
N VAL A 254 0.47 12.87 16.60
CA VAL A 254 -0.57 13.32 15.66
C VAL A 254 -1.87 12.64 16.08
N ASP A 255 -2.97 13.39 16.08
CA ASP A 255 -4.29 12.85 16.42
C ASP A 255 -5.36 13.25 15.41
N GLN A 256 -6.47 12.49 15.43
CA GLN A 256 -7.68 12.76 14.66
C GLN A 256 -7.42 12.97 13.15
N GLY A 257 -6.50 12.18 12.58
CA GLY A 257 -6.17 12.19 11.16
C GLY A 257 -5.55 13.50 10.66
N ALA A 258 -4.92 14.28 11.56
CA ALA A 258 -4.36 15.59 11.26
C ALA A 258 -5.42 16.59 10.73
N GLY A 259 -6.57 16.63 11.40
CA GLY A 259 -7.66 17.58 11.11
C GLY A 259 -8.69 17.09 10.11
N ASP A 260 -8.57 15.85 9.61
CA ASP A 260 -9.55 15.22 8.73
C ASP A 260 -9.74 13.75 9.13
N ALA A 261 -10.93 13.40 9.66
CA ALA A 261 -11.24 12.04 10.07
C ALA A 261 -11.17 11.04 8.91
N ARG A 262 -11.26 11.50 7.65
CA ARG A 262 -11.13 10.65 6.47
C ARG A 262 -9.70 10.12 6.28
N ASN A 263 -8.70 10.71 6.92
CA ASN A 263 -7.36 10.15 6.97
C ASN A 263 -7.30 9.05 8.04
N GLU A 264 -7.89 7.90 7.77
CA GLU A 264 -8.07 6.84 8.79
C GLU A 264 -6.81 6.02 9.03
N HIS A 265 -5.95 5.91 8.01
CA HIS A 265 -4.77 5.04 8.05
C HIS A 265 -3.49 5.80 7.69
N PRO A 266 -2.37 5.64 8.44
CA PRO A 266 -1.10 6.30 8.13
C PRO A 266 -0.13 5.49 7.25
N TRP A 267 -0.61 4.70 6.29
CA TRP A 267 0.05 3.53 5.64
C TRP A 267 1.46 3.67 5.04
N ALA A 268 2.05 4.87 4.96
CA ALA A 268 3.45 5.04 4.58
C ALA A 268 4.19 5.95 5.56
N LEU A 269 5.41 5.56 5.93
CA LEU A 269 6.35 6.39 6.70
C LEU A 269 7.71 6.42 6.03
N ALA A 270 8.36 7.59 6.06
CA ALA A 270 9.79 7.71 5.80
C ALA A 270 10.40 8.87 6.59
N VAL A 271 11.65 8.70 7.00
CA VAL A 271 12.45 9.81 7.54
C VAL A 271 13.18 10.50 6.39
N PHE A 272 13.02 11.81 6.29
CA PHE A 272 13.74 12.62 5.31
C PHE A 272 14.02 14.02 5.88
N LYS A 273 15.29 14.43 5.83
CA LYS A 273 15.75 15.74 6.31
C LYS A 273 15.24 16.10 7.71
N ASP A 274 15.40 15.17 8.64
CA ASP A 274 14.99 15.29 10.05
C ASP A 274 13.47 15.33 10.32
N TYR A 275 12.64 15.17 9.29
CA TYR A 275 11.19 15.00 9.42
C TYR A 275 10.75 13.55 9.23
N ILE A 276 9.71 13.16 9.95
CA ILE A 276 8.95 11.94 9.67
C ILE A 276 7.81 12.31 8.73
N TYR A 277 7.83 11.79 7.50
CA TYR A 277 6.73 11.93 6.54
C TYR A 277 5.73 10.80 6.71
N ILE A 278 4.45 11.13 6.68
CA ILE A 278 3.32 10.21 6.87
C ILE A 278 2.39 10.33 5.67
N GLY A 279 2.18 9.22 4.97
CA GLY A 279 1.21 9.10 3.89
C GLY A 279 -0.09 8.50 4.37
N THR A 280 -1.22 9.15 4.09
CA THR A 280 -2.54 8.65 4.53
C THR A 280 -3.20 7.73 3.50
N ALA A 281 -4.23 7.02 3.94
CA ALA A 281 -5.03 6.14 3.10
C ALA A 281 -6.45 5.93 3.66
N ILE A 282 -7.35 5.44 2.79
CA ILE A 282 -8.70 4.96 3.11
C ILE A 282 -8.80 3.55 2.57
N GLU A 283 -9.21 2.56 3.36
CA GLU A 283 -9.14 1.17 2.93
C GLU A 283 -9.99 0.89 1.67
N ALA A 284 -9.45 0.13 0.72
CA ALA A 284 -10.05 -0.12 -0.59
C ALA A 284 -10.63 1.13 -1.29
N ALA A 285 -10.05 2.31 -1.02
CA ALA A 285 -10.49 3.65 -1.42
C ALA A 285 -11.84 4.14 -0.85
N VAL A 286 -12.66 3.28 -0.24
CA VAL A 286 -14.03 3.61 0.20
C VAL A 286 -14.46 2.96 1.52
N LEU A 287 -13.69 2.01 2.06
CA LEU A 287 -13.99 1.35 3.32
C LEU A 287 -13.49 2.20 4.49
N SER A 288 -14.39 2.40 5.45
CA SER A 288 -14.12 3.14 6.68
C SER A 288 -14.10 2.21 7.88
N LEU A 289 -13.24 2.55 8.85
CA LEU A 289 -13.21 1.99 10.19
C LEU A 289 -14.44 2.39 11.02
N ASN A 290 -15.21 3.39 10.58
CA ASN A 290 -16.46 3.78 11.24
C ASN A 290 -17.52 2.67 11.07
N PRO A 291 -17.94 2.00 12.16
CA PRO A 291 -18.92 0.91 12.06
C PRO A 291 -20.31 1.39 11.59
N ASP A 292 -20.65 2.66 11.84
CA ASP A 292 -21.94 3.24 11.44
C ASP A 292 -21.95 3.66 9.97
N GLN A 293 -20.79 3.84 9.36
CA GLN A 293 -20.63 4.25 7.98
C GLN A 293 -19.48 3.51 7.31
N ARG A 294 -19.67 2.20 7.06
CA ARG A 294 -18.64 1.33 6.49
C ARG A 294 -18.17 1.73 5.09
N ILE A 295 -19.04 2.36 4.28
CA ILE A 295 -18.71 2.84 2.93
C ILE A 295 -18.79 4.37 2.91
N VAL A 296 -17.71 5.00 2.46
CA VAL A 296 -17.55 6.45 2.40
C VAL A 296 -17.09 6.91 1.02
N PRO A 297 -17.34 8.18 0.62
CA PRO A 297 -16.83 8.71 -0.64
C PRO A 297 -15.30 8.59 -0.75
N PRO A 298 -14.74 8.35 -1.94
CA PRO A 298 -13.29 8.33 -2.11
C PRO A 298 -12.69 9.71 -1.86
N LYS A 299 -11.45 9.73 -1.39
CA LYS A 299 -10.64 10.94 -1.23
C LYS A 299 -9.19 10.56 -1.57
N GLY A 300 -8.48 11.47 -2.23
CA GLY A 300 -7.04 11.32 -2.41
C GLY A 300 -6.31 11.32 -1.06
N PHE A 301 -5.13 10.70 -0.99
CA PHE A 301 -4.32 10.74 0.23
C PHE A 301 -3.83 12.14 0.59
N ASP A 302 -3.47 12.33 1.84
CA ASP A 302 -2.69 13.46 2.32
C ASP A 302 -1.27 13.01 2.67
N VAL A 303 -0.34 13.97 2.74
CA VAL A 303 1.00 13.79 3.29
C VAL A 303 1.21 14.78 4.42
N ILE A 304 1.53 14.28 5.60
CA ILE A 304 1.86 15.06 6.80
C ILE A 304 3.35 14.91 7.06
N ARG A 305 4.01 15.92 7.61
CA ARG A 305 5.37 15.77 8.17
C ARG A 305 5.40 16.15 9.64
N VAL A 306 6.23 15.47 10.41
CA VAL A 306 6.43 15.71 11.85
C VAL A 306 7.89 16.08 12.10
N ASP A 307 8.12 17.18 12.83
CA ASP A 307 9.44 17.65 13.22
C ASP A 307 9.98 16.96 14.49
N ARG A 308 11.23 17.26 14.86
CA ARG A 308 11.89 16.74 16.08
C ARG A 308 11.24 17.16 17.41
N TYR A 309 10.31 18.13 17.39
CA TYR A 309 9.60 18.62 18.57
C TYR A 309 8.16 18.07 18.64
N ASP A 310 7.82 17.14 17.74
CA ASP A 310 6.49 16.55 17.56
C ASP A 310 5.43 17.55 17.04
N ASN A 311 5.85 18.65 16.38
CA ASN A 311 4.92 19.50 15.64
C ASN A 311 4.67 18.88 14.26
N TRP A 312 3.43 18.92 13.79
CA TRP A 312 3.08 18.40 12.47
C TRP A 312 2.53 19.48 11.53
N GLU A 313 2.81 19.31 10.24
CA GLU A 313 2.39 20.21 9.17
C GLU A 313 1.83 19.40 8.00
N LEU A 314 0.80 19.93 7.33
CA LEU A 314 0.27 19.36 6.09
C LEU A 314 1.21 19.69 4.93
N VAL A 315 1.72 18.69 4.23
CA VAL A 315 2.60 18.88 3.06
C VAL A 315 1.79 18.83 1.78
N VAL A 316 1.05 17.75 1.56
CA VAL A 316 0.13 17.55 0.42
C VAL A 316 -1.25 17.29 0.99
N GLY A 317 -2.27 18.00 0.51
CA GLY A 317 -3.64 17.81 0.99
C GLY A 317 -4.54 19.01 0.72
N GLY A 318 -5.85 18.83 0.92
CA GLY A 318 -6.83 19.90 0.76
C GLY A 318 -7.52 20.31 2.06
N PRO A 319 -8.57 21.14 1.97
CA PRO A 319 -9.54 21.30 3.05
C PRO A 319 -10.04 19.91 3.53
N ALA A 320 -10.25 19.77 4.83
CA ALA A 320 -10.71 18.51 5.40
C ALA A 320 -12.08 18.11 4.85
N ILE A 321 -12.23 16.84 4.46
CA ILE A 321 -13.52 16.29 4.01
C ILE A 321 -14.44 16.04 5.21
N VAL A 322 -13.89 15.50 6.29
CA VAL A 322 -14.59 15.32 7.57
C VAL A 322 -13.77 16.05 8.64
N PRO A 323 -14.00 17.36 8.86
CA PRO A 323 -13.18 18.16 9.76
C PRO A 323 -13.17 17.61 11.19
N THR A 324 -11.99 17.60 11.81
CA THR A 324 -11.77 17.28 13.22
C THR A 324 -11.09 18.42 13.96
N GLN A 325 -10.94 18.31 15.28
CA GLN A 325 -10.24 19.30 16.11
C GLN A 325 -9.10 18.61 16.86
N PRO A 326 -7.95 18.36 16.20
CA PRO A 326 -6.80 17.74 16.83
C PRO A 326 -6.32 18.55 18.03
N VAL A 327 -5.90 17.87 19.09
CA VAL A 327 -5.26 18.53 20.25
C VAL A 327 -3.75 18.66 20.09
N THR A 328 -3.17 17.90 19.15
CA THR A 328 -1.71 17.89 18.88
C THR A 328 -1.25 18.99 17.92
N GLY A 329 -2.17 19.67 17.23
CA GLY A 329 -1.82 20.68 16.24
C GLY A 329 -3.05 21.21 15.50
N THR A 330 -2.83 22.03 14.48
CA THR A 330 -3.90 22.60 13.65
C THR A 330 -3.65 22.27 12.19
N ARG A 331 -4.72 21.89 11.46
CA ARG A 331 -4.63 21.65 10.02
C ARG A 331 -4.57 22.98 9.28
N GLU A 332 -3.38 23.33 8.83
CA GLU A 332 -3.16 24.49 7.97
C GLU A 332 -3.22 24.12 6.48
N LEU A 333 -3.01 25.12 5.61
CA LEU A 333 -2.89 24.90 4.17
C LEU A 333 -1.65 24.03 3.85
N PRO A 334 -1.70 23.22 2.78
CA PRO A 334 -0.59 22.35 2.40
C PRO A 334 0.64 23.18 2.02
N LEU A 335 1.81 22.84 2.59
CA LEU A 335 3.07 23.52 2.28
C LEU A 335 3.47 23.40 0.81
N SER A 336 3.11 22.30 0.15
CA SER A 336 3.47 22.08 -1.27
C SER A 336 2.55 22.81 -2.24
N GLY A 337 1.39 23.30 -1.78
CA GLY A 337 0.31 23.79 -2.63
C GLY A 337 -0.44 22.71 -3.42
N TYR A 338 -0.10 21.43 -3.26
CA TYR A 338 -0.83 20.32 -3.91
C TYR A 338 -2.02 19.90 -3.06
N SER A 339 -3.15 19.67 -3.73
CA SER A 339 -4.33 19.04 -3.12
C SER A 339 -4.10 17.55 -2.88
N SER A 340 -5.02 16.94 -2.11
CA SER A 340 -4.98 15.51 -1.80
C SER A 340 -4.84 14.66 -3.06
N GLY A 341 -4.01 13.61 -2.99
CA GLY A 341 -3.68 12.73 -4.11
C GLY A 341 -2.97 13.43 -5.28
N PHE A 342 -2.31 14.56 -5.03
CA PHE A 342 -1.77 15.46 -6.06
C PHE A 342 -2.83 15.98 -7.05
N GLY A 343 -4.08 16.10 -6.58
CA GLY A 343 -5.23 16.50 -7.40
C GLY A 343 -5.91 15.36 -8.14
N ASN A 344 -5.40 14.14 -8.02
CA ASN A 344 -6.07 12.95 -8.52
C ASN A 344 -6.82 12.24 -7.38
N ILE A 345 -8.15 12.26 -7.43
CA ILE A 345 -9.00 11.59 -6.42
C ILE A 345 -8.84 10.06 -6.45
N SER A 346 -8.36 9.49 -7.56
CA SER A 346 -8.14 8.05 -7.64
C SER A 346 -6.95 7.59 -6.81
N ASN A 347 -6.01 8.50 -6.52
CA ASN A 347 -4.86 8.26 -5.66
C ASN A 347 -5.29 8.15 -4.18
N ALA A 348 -5.98 7.06 -3.83
CA ALA A 348 -6.53 6.90 -2.50
C ALA A 348 -5.43 6.69 -1.43
N TYR A 349 -4.28 6.11 -1.79
CA TYR A 349 -3.19 5.84 -0.84
C TYR A 349 -1.91 6.56 -1.26
N CYS A 350 -1.26 7.20 -0.30
CA CYS A 350 0.19 7.32 -0.31
C CYS A 350 0.69 5.95 0.15
N TRP A 351 1.05 5.10 -0.81
CA TRP A 351 1.24 3.70 -0.51
C TRP A 351 2.64 3.42 0.03
N GLN A 352 3.65 4.14 -0.48
CA GLN A 352 5.04 3.98 -0.09
C GLN A 352 5.78 5.31 -0.11
N LEU A 353 6.66 5.49 0.88
CA LEU A 353 7.62 6.58 0.97
C LEU A 353 9.00 5.97 1.19
N GLN A 354 10.00 6.38 0.41
CA GLN A 354 11.37 5.88 0.59
C GLN A 354 12.38 6.92 0.14
N ARG A 355 13.40 7.15 0.97
CA ARG A 355 14.53 7.99 0.62
C ARG A 355 15.57 7.20 -0.18
N GLN A 356 16.14 7.81 -1.21
CA GLN A 356 17.39 7.41 -1.85
C GLN A 356 18.27 8.66 -2.04
N GLY A 357 19.46 8.68 -1.44
CA GLY A 357 20.31 9.88 -1.47
C GLY A 357 19.59 11.12 -0.91
N ASN A 358 19.60 12.22 -1.66
CA ASN A 358 18.94 13.48 -1.28
C ASN A 358 17.52 13.62 -1.85
N GLU A 359 16.91 12.52 -2.30
CA GLU A 359 15.56 12.49 -2.83
C GLU A 359 14.66 11.60 -1.95
N LEU A 360 13.44 12.08 -1.71
CA LEU A 360 12.35 11.28 -1.15
C LEU A 360 11.38 10.92 -2.28
N TYR A 361 11.11 9.63 -2.44
CA TYR A 361 10.17 9.10 -3.42
C TYR A 361 8.84 8.76 -2.75
N LEU A 362 7.74 9.00 -3.48
CA LEU A 362 6.37 8.70 -3.07
C LEU A 362 5.67 7.94 -4.18
N GLY A 363 5.18 6.74 -3.87
CA GLY A 363 4.38 5.93 -4.77
C GLY A 363 2.91 5.85 -4.36
N THR A 364 1.99 5.90 -5.33
CA THR A 364 0.55 5.96 -5.07
C THR A 364 -0.17 4.63 -5.32
N PHE A 365 -1.44 4.56 -4.90
CA PHE A 365 -2.44 3.59 -5.35
C PHE A 365 -3.58 4.33 -6.06
N SER A 366 -3.86 3.96 -7.31
CA SER A 366 -4.89 4.57 -8.13
C SER A 366 -6.04 3.59 -8.43
N TRP A 367 -7.20 3.76 -7.79
CA TRP A 367 -8.34 2.84 -8.01
C TRP A 367 -9.00 2.99 -9.39
N SER A 368 -8.69 4.04 -10.15
CA SER A 368 -9.27 4.28 -11.48
C SER A 368 -8.95 3.18 -12.48
N VAL A 369 -7.83 2.47 -12.28
CA VAL A 369 -7.41 1.32 -13.10
C VAL A 369 -8.38 0.13 -12.96
N LEU A 370 -9.13 0.06 -11.87
CA LEU A 370 -10.17 -0.96 -11.68
C LEU A 370 -11.50 -0.60 -12.34
N ILE A 371 -11.72 0.63 -12.82
CA ILE A 371 -13.00 1.02 -13.44
C ILE A 371 -13.26 0.28 -14.77
N PRO A 372 -12.31 0.22 -15.74
CA PRO A 372 -12.59 -0.32 -17.07
C PRO A 372 -13.25 -1.69 -17.10
N PRO A 373 -12.75 -2.71 -16.35
CA PRO A 373 -13.34 -4.05 -16.36
C PRO A 373 -14.78 -4.12 -15.81
N PHE A 374 -15.18 -3.15 -14.97
CA PHE A 374 -16.52 -3.12 -14.39
C PHE A 374 -17.54 -2.37 -15.25
N ILE A 375 -17.11 -1.58 -16.25
CA ILE A 375 -18.02 -0.83 -17.13
C ILE A 375 -19.08 -1.75 -17.77
N PRO A 376 -18.73 -2.91 -18.37
CA PRO A 376 -19.72 -3.80 -18.97
C PRO A 376 -20.71 -4.40 -17.95
N LEU A 377 -20.31 -4.47 -16.67
CA LEU A 377 -21.11 -5.05 -15.59
C LEU A 377 -22.02 -4.03 -14.89
N LEU A 378 -21.88 -2.73 -15.20
CA LEU A 378 -22.69 -1.67 -14.59
C LEU A 378 -24.21 -1.92 -14.66
N PRO A 379 -24.80 -2.41 -15.77
CA PRO A 379 -26.24 -2.69 -15.83
C PRO A 379 -26.69 -3.78 -14.84
N GLU A 380 -25.85 -4.76 -14.54
CA GLU A 380 -26.12 -5.81 -13.56
C GLU A 380 -25.93 -5.29 -12.13
N ILE A 381 -24.81 -4.60 -11.88
CA ILE A 381 -24.52 -3.96 -10.59
C ILE A 381 -25.66 -3.01 -10.18
N LEU A 382 -26.12 -2.17 -11.10
CA LEU A 382 -27.22 -1.24 -10.86
C LEU A 382 -28.54 -1.98 -10.61
N ARG A 383 -28.82 -3.07 -11.33
CA ARG A 383 -30.00 -3.92 -11.06
C ARG A 383 -29.95 -4.53 -9.67
N ASN A 384 -28.81 -5.06 -9.26
CA ASN A 384 -28.62 -5.64 -7.92
C ASN A 384 -28.82 -4.57 -6.84
N LEU A 385 -28.19 -3.39 -7.00
CA LEU A 385 -28.34 -2.25 -6.09
C LEU A 385 -29.78 -1.71 -6.02
N LEU A 386 -30.51 -1.66 -7.13
CA LEU A 386 -31.90 -1.18 -7.18
C LEU A 386 -32.90 -2.22 -6.66
N SER A 387 -32.57 -3.51 -6.74
CA SER A 387 -33.39 -4.60 -6.20
C SER A 387 -33.32 -4.70 -4.66
N LEU A 388 -32.23 -4.21 -4.08
CA LEU A 388 -32.08 -3.99 -2.64
C LEU A 388 -32.85 -2.71 -2.26
N ASN A 389 -33.94 -2.86 -1.50
CA ASN A 389 -34.78 -1.77 -0.97
C ASN A 389 -34.05 -0.89 0.10
N ALA A 390 -32.84 -0.39 -0.19
CA ALA A 390 -32.08 0.48 0.70
C ALA A 390 -32.48 1.95 0.47
N LYS A 391 -33.52 2.40 1.18
CA LYS A 391 -34.03 3.79 1.17
C LYS A 391 -32.97 4.88 1.40
N GLY A 392 -31.78 4.54 1.94
CA GLY A 392 -30.68 5.49 2.18
C GLY A 392 -29.70 5.70 1.00
N TYR A 393 -29.57 4.73 0.09
CA TYR A 393 -28.66 4.82 -1.06
C TYR A 393 -29.29 5.56 -2.25
N GLN A 394 -30.61 5.46 -2.37
CA GLN A 394 -31.36 5.96 -3.52
C GLN A 394 -31.33 7.50 -3.60
N SER A 395 -31.40 8.22 -2.47
CA SER A 395 -31.32 9.70 -2.46
C SER A 395 -29.92 10.20 -2.81
N SER A 396 -28.88 9.66 -2.16
CA SER A 396 -27.49 10.12 -2.34
C SER A 396 -26.96 9.91 -3.76
N LEU A 397 -27.28 8.78 -4.39
CA LEU A 397 -26.94 8.53 -5.79
C LEU A 397 -27.74 9.41 -6.73
N THR A 398 -29.05 9.56 -6.50
CA THR A 398 -29.92 10.40 -7.34
C THR A 398 -29.50 11.87 -7.28
N ASP A 399 -29.09 12.37 -6.12
CA ASP A 399 -28.66 13.76 -5.95
C ASP A 399 -27.26 14.00 -6.55
N TYR A 400 -26.35 13.04 -6.46
CA TYR A 400 -25.06 13.08 -7.16
C TYR A 400 -25.23 13.05 -8.70
N PHE A 401 -26.12 12.20 -9.20
CA PHE A 401 -26.43 12.15 -10.64
C PHE A 401 -27.18 13.40 -11.13
N LYS A 402 -28.11 13.94 -10.34
CA LYS A 402 -28.76 15.23 -10.64
C LYS A 402 -27.76 16.38 -10.69
N TYR A 403 -26.78 16.39 -9.78
CA TYR A 403 -25.69 17.36 -9.80
C TYR A 403 -24.84 17.26 -11.08
N LEU A 404 -24.48 16.04 -11.51
CA LEU A 404 -23.75 15.82 -12.76
C LEU A 404 -24.58 16.18 -14.01
N LEU A 405 -25.89 15.90 -14.01
CA LEU A 405 -26.81 16.18 -15.13
C LEU A 405 -27.16 17.68 -15.25
N GLN A 406 -27.04 18.47 -14.19
CA GLN A 406 -27.18 19.93 -14.25
C GLN A 406 -26.04 20.62 -15.03
N ALA A 407 -24.92 19.94 -15.25
CA ALA A 407 -23.76 20.49 -15.97
C ALA A 407 -23.93 20.53 -17.49
N ASP A 408 -24.86 19.76 -18.09
CA ASP A 408 -25.19 19.86 -19.52
C ASP A 408 -26.67 19.48 -19.81
N PRO A 409 -27.53 20.45 -20.18
CA PRO A 409 -28.94 20.20 -20.52
C PRO A 409 -29.17 19.16 -21.62
N ARG A 410 -28.18 18.88 -22.48
CA ARG A 410 -28.30 17.89 -23.57
C ARG A 410 -28.37 16.45 -23.05
N LEU A 411 -27.88 16.18 -21.84
CA LEU A 411 -27.83 14.83 -21.25
C LEU A 411 -29.17 14.42 -20.62
N SER A 412 -30.08 15.36 -20.40
CA SER A 412 -31.37 15.14 -19.73
C SER A 412 -32.38 14.28 -20.52
N HIS A 413 -32.14 14.05 -21.82
CA HIS A 413 -33.04 13.32 -22.73
C HIS A 413 -32.53 11.93 -23.14
N LEU A 414 -31.34 11.54 -22.69
CA LEU A 414 -30.76 10.23 -23.00
C LEU A 414 -31.14 9.20 -21.92
N PRO A 415 -31.37 7.92 -22.28
CA PRO A 415 -31.48 6.85 -21.30
C PRO A 415 -30.24 6.85 -20.39
N LEU A 416 -30.44 6.72 -19.07
CA LEU A 416 -29.35 6.80 -18.06
C LEU A 416 -28.19 5.85 -18.41
N GLU A 417 -28.50 4.65 -18.89
CA GLU A 417 -27.53 3.66 -19.39
C GLU A 417 -26.62 4.20 -20.51
N ASN A 418 -27.15 4.98 -21.45
CA ASN A 418 -26.38 5.55 -22.56
C ASN A 418 -25.52 6.74 -22.13
N VAL A 419 -25.99 7.54 -21.16
CA VAL A 419 -25.19 8.63 -20.56
C VAL A 419 -24.02 8.05 -19.78
N LEU A 420 -24.27 7.01 -18.99
CA LEU A 420 -23.24 6.30 -18.22
C LEU A 420 -22.21 5.64 -19.13
N GLN A 421 -22.66 4.96 -20.20
CA GLN A 421 -21.75 4.37 -21.18
C GLN A 421 -20.91 5.43 -21.89
N TRP A 422 -21.50 6.56 -22.28
CA TRP A 422 -20.76 7.65 -22.92
C TRP A 422 -19.75 8.34 -21.98
N VAL A 423 -20.13 8.59 -20.73
CA VAL A 423 -19.21 9.12 -19.71
C VAL A 423 -18.07 8.13 -19.44
N ALA A 424 -18.40 6.84 -19.33
CA ALA A 424 -17.42 5.78 -19.17
C ALA A 424 -16.46 5.73 -20.38
N ASP A 425 -16.97 5.75 -21.61
CA ASP A 425 -16.18 5.76 -22.84
C ASP A 425 -15.30 7.03 -22.96
N LEU A 426 -15.80 8.18 -22.51
CA LEU A 426 -15.05 9.44 -22.48
C LEU A 426 -13.94 9.40 -21.41
N LEU A 427 -14.24 8.90 -20.22
CA LEU A 427 -13.27 8.70 -19.14
C LEU A 427 -12.20 7.68 -19.55
N MET A 428 -12.57 6.63 -20.29
CA MET A 428 -11.64 5.65 -20.85
C MET A 428 -10.72 6.28 -21.90
N LYS A 429 -11.28 7.06 -22.83
CA LYS A 429 -10.50 7.75 -23.88
C LYS A 429 -9.56 8.82 -23.32
N LEU A 430 -9.96 9.50 -22.24
CA LEU A 430 -9.14 10.50 -21.57
C LEU A 430 -8.13 9.87 -20.58
N GLY A 431 -8.51 8.76 -19.95
CA GLY A 431 -7.76 8.10 -18.88
C GLY A 431 -6.69 7.13 -19.36
N GLN A 432 -6.79 6.52 -20.56
CA GLN A 432 -5.82 5.52 -21.04
C GLN A 432 -4.35 5.98 -21.00
N ARG A 433 -4.06 7.28 -21.10
CA ARG A 433 -2.69 7.82 -20.99
C ARG A 433 -2.22 8.08 -19.55
N THR A 434 -3.15 8.09 -18.59
CA THR A 434 -2.93 8.43 -17.18
C THR A 434 -3.35 7.29 -16.24
N LEU A 435 -3.67 6.12 -16.76
CA LEU A 435 -3.92 4.92 -15.95
C LEU A 435 -2.59 4.37 -15.44
N GLY A 436 -2.65 3.81 -14.23
CA GLY A 436 -1.52 3.33 -13.47
C GLY A 436 -1.36 4.12 -12.18
N PHE A 437 -0.35 3.76 -11.40
CA PHE A 437 0.10 4.56 -10.28
C PHE A 437 0.81 5.82 -10.75
N ASP A 438 0.90 6.77 -9.82
CA ASP A 438 1.83 7.88 -9.91
C ASP A 438 3.05 7.61 -9.02
N LEU A 439 4.21 8.06 -9.48
CA LEU A 439 5.46 8.07 -8.74
C LEU A 439 5.97 9.52 -8.73
N TRP A 440 6.22 10.04 -7.54
CA TRP A 440 6.68 11.40 -7.32
C TRP A 440 8.00 11.40 -6.58
N LYS A 441 8.75 12.50 -6.70
CA LYS A 441 9.94 12.74 -5.89
C LYS A 441 10.06 14.18 -5.45
N THR A 442 10.82 14.39 -4.38
CA THR A 442 11.18 15.72 -3.89
C THR A 442 12.61 15.72 -3.37
N THR A 443 13.30 16.84 -3.53
CA THR A 443 14.65 17.07 -2.98
C THR A 443 14.63 17.88 -1.70
N ASP A 444 13.50 18.47 -1.31
CA ASP A 444 13.38 19.32 -0.12
C ASP A 444 12.23 18.93 0.81
N GLY A 445 11.38 17.99 0.38
CA GLY A 445 10.28 17.50 1.18
C GLY A 445 9.02 18.36 1.10
N ILE A 446 9.00 19.37 0.23
CA ILE A 446 7.87 20.29 0.03
C ILE A 446 7.51 20.37 -1.45
N HIS A 447 8.49 20.61 -2.33
CA HIS A 447 8.26 20.73 -3.76
C HIS A 447 8.42 19.37 -4.44
N TRP A 448 7.31 18.85 -4.96
CA TRP A 448 7.26 17.53 -5.60
C TRP A 448 7.23 17.65 -7.12
N VAL A 449 7.92 16.73 -7.78
CA VAL A 449 7.90 16.60 -9.24
C VAL A 449 7.54 15.16 -9.63
N PRO A 450 6.77 14.96 -10.71
CA PRO A 450 6.39 13.62 -11.13
C PRO A 450 7.57 12.89 -11.77
N VAL A 451 7.72 11.61 -11.45
CA VAL A 451 8.65 10.66 -12.08
C VAL A 451 7.92 9.78 -13.09
N SER A 452 6.70 9.32 -12.74
CA SER A 452 5.79 8.64 -13.65
C SER A 452 4.34 8.95 -13.29
N LEU A 453 3.47 9.12 -14.29
CA LEU A 453 2.02 9.34 -14.12
C LEU A 453 1.18 8.28 -14.85
N ASN A 454 1.80 7.13 -15.15
CA ASN A 454 1.21 6.08 -15.99
C ASN A 454 1.76 4.69 -15.66
N GLY A 455 2.05 4.42 -14.38
CA GLY A 455 2.48 3.09 -13.93
C GLY A 455 3.80 2.60 -14.55
N LEU A 456 4.75 3.51 -14.81
CA LEU A 456 5.99 3.27 -15.57
C LEU A 456 5.73 2.72 -16.98
N GLY A 457 4.68 3.19 -17.63
CA GLY A 457 4.30 2.80 -19.00
C GLY A 457 3.41 1.57 -19.10
N ASN A 458 3.10 0.90 -17.98
CA ASN A 458 2.09 -0.15 -17.92
C ASN A 458 0.83 0.38 -17.20
N PRO A 459 -0.30 0.59 -17.90
CA PRO A 459 -1.51 1.14 -17.31
C PRO A 459 -2.19 0.21 -16.29
N HIS A 460 -1.88 -1.09 -16.29
CA HIS A 460 -2.40 -2.06 -15.33
C HIS A 460 -1.68 -2.02 -13.98
N ASN A 461 -0.48 -1.41 -13.91
CA ASN A 461 0.22 -1.18 -12.66
C ASN A 461 -0.47 -0.06 -11.87
N TYR A 462 -1.50 -0.38 -11.10
CA TYR A 462 -2.26 0.65 -10.38
C TYR A 462 -1.60 1.15 -9.10
N GLY A 463 -0.48 0.55 -8.70
CA GLY A 463 0.08 0.75 -7.37
C GLY A 463 1.57 0.58 -7.29
N VAL A 464 2.24 1.49 -6.59
CA VAL A 464 3.59 1.27 -6.07
C VAL A 464 3.45 0.56 -4.73
N ARG A 465 3.46 -0.76 -4.72
CA ARG A 465 3.23 -1.53 -3.50
C ARG A 465 4.43 -1.47 -2.56
N MET A 466 5.65 -1.52 -3.08
CA MET A 466 6.85 -1.51 -2.25
C MET A 466 7.91 -0.57 -2.84
N LEU A 467 8.51 0.26 -2.00
CA LEU A 467 9.78 0.93 -2.28
C LEU A 467 10.80 0.45 -1.25
N PHE A 468 11.87 -0.20 -1.71
CA PHE A 468 12.88 -0.79 -0.84
C PHE A 468 14.26 -0.26 -1.20
N LEU A 469 14.91 0.42 -0.26
CA LEU A 469 16.31 0.80 -0.40
C LEU A 469 17.18 -0.33 0.14
N SER A 470 17.94 -0.94 -0.75
CA SER A 470 18.92 -1.98 -0.42
C SER A 470 20.25 -1.40 0.10
N GLN A 471 21.06 -2.24 0.72
CA GLN A 471 22.39 -1.92 1.27
C GLN A 471 23.39 -1.35 0.25
N ASN A 472 23.18 -1.59 -1.05
CA ASN A 472 24.01 -1.02 -2.12
C ASN A 472 23.42 0.27 -2.71
N ASP A 473 22.53 0.92 -1.96
CA ASP A 473 21.79 2.13 -2.33
C ASP A 473 20.92 2.01 -3.58
N CYS A 474 20.66 0.80 -4.10
CA CYS A 474 19.68 0.63 -5.18
C CYS A 474 18.27 0.69 -4.61
N LEU A 475 17.41 1.45 -5.29
CA LEU A 475 15.99 1.59 -4.95
C LEU A 475 15.18 0.61 -5.79
N TYR A 476 14.59 -0.39 -5.14
CA TYR A 476 13.69 -1.36 -5.76
C TYR A 476 12.25 -0.86 -5.63
N LEU A 477 11.49 -1.04 -6.71
CA LEU A 477 10.08 -0.72 -6.78
C LEU A 477 9.30 -1.97 -7.15
N GLY A 478 8.37 -2.37 -6.30
CA GLY A 478 7.42 -3.45 -6.55
C GLY A 478 6.04 -2.91 -6.87
N THR A 479 5.40 -3.40 -7.93
CA THR A 479 4.07 -2.94 -8.33
C THR A 479 2.96 -3.79 -7.73
N ALA A 480 1.74 -3.26 -7.79
CA ALA A 480 0.54 -4.05 -7.74
C ALA A 480 -0.20 -3.94 -9.08
N ASN A 481 -0.47 -5.09 -9.68
CA ASN A 481 -1.12 -5.27 -10.97
C ASN A 481 -1.91 -6.59 -10.90
N PRO A 482 -3.25 -6.52 -10.79
CA PRO A 482 -4.10 -7.71 -10.68
C PRO A 482 -4.46 -8.36 -12.02
N PHE A 483 -4.07 -7.75 -13.13
CA PHE A 483 -4.43 -8.17 -14.48
C PHE A 483 -3.36 -9.08 -15.09
N ASP A 484 -2.09 -8.68 -14.95
CA ASP A 484 -0.97 -9.39 -15.57
C ASP A 484 -0.01 -9.99 -14.55
N GLY A 485 -0.17 -9.66 -13.27
CA GLY A 485 0.80 -9.95 -12.21
C GLY A 485 1.76 -8.77 -11.95
N LEU A 486 2.37 -8.79 -10.76
CA LEU A 486 3.28 -7.74 -10.29
C LEU A 486 4.53 -7.59 -11.15
N GLU A 487 5.14 -6.42 -11.09
CA GLU A 487 6.44 -6.11 -11.67
C GLU A 487 7.42 -5.68 -10.58
N VAL A 488 8.71 -5.93 -10.81
CA VAL A 488 9.80 -5.38 -10.00
C VAL A 488 10.71 -4.56 -10.90
N TRP A 489 11.02 -3.36 -10.43
CA TRP A 489 11.88 -2.40 -11.08
C TRP A 489 13.02 -2.02 -10.13
N VAL A 490 14.15 -1.57 -10.68
CA VAL A 490 15.29 -1.10 -9.91
C VAL A 490 15.81 0.22 -10.49
N LYS A 491 16.06 1.19 -9.61
CA LYS A 491 16.84 2.39 -9.91
C LYS A 491 18.22 2.23 -9.28
N PRO A 492 19.26 1.92 -10.08
CA PRO A 492 20.60 1.70 -9.55
C PRO A 492 21.21 3.00 -9.02
N GLN A 493 22.10 2.84 -8.03
CA GLN A 493 23.01 3.91 -7.59
C GLN A 493 24.46 3.44 -7.63
N HIS A 494 24.77 2.31 -6.97
CA HIS A 494 26.12 1.72 -6.96
C HIS A 494 26.21 0.37 -7.69
N CYS A 495 25.14 -0.03 -8.39
CA CYS A 495 25.17 -1.22 -9.23
C CYS A 495 25.17 -0.87 -10.70
N ILE A 496 26.17 -1.40 -11.40
CA ILE A 496 26.24 -1.39 -12.86
C ILE A 496 25.64 -2.72 -13.31
N PHE A 497 24.54 -2.66 -14.04
CA PHE A 497 24.06 -3.82 -14.78
C PHE A 497 24.76 -3.77 -16.15
N ASP A 498 25.47 -4.83 -16.54
CA ASP A 498 26.07 -4.89 -17.87
C ASP A 498 24.94 -4.95 -18.92
N ASP A 499 24.72 -3.89 -19.69
CA ASP A 499 23.68 -3.80 -20.73
C ASP A 499 24.09 -4.58 -22.00
N ALA A 500 24.43 -5.86 -21.85
CA ALA A 500 24.88 -6.68 -22.96
C ALA A 500 23.76 -7.17 -23.91
N ASP A 501 22.49 -6.99 -23.56
CA ASP A 501 21.35 -7.61 -24.30
C ASP A 501 20.44 -6.65 -25.08
N GLU A 502 20.66 -5.33 -25.06
CA GLU A 502 19.87 -4.41 -25.91
C GLU A 502 20.32 -4.37 -27.38
N THR A 503 21.42 -5.04 -27.74
CA THR A 503 21.93 -5.07 -29.12
C THR A 503 21.28 -6.12 -30.02
N LEU A 504 20.32 -6.92 -29.52
CA LEU A 504 19.60 -7.92 -30.34
C LEU A 504 18.29 -7.42 -30.98
N LYS A 505 17.93 -6.13 -30.83
CA LYS A 505 16.72 -5.54 -31.46
C LYS A 505 16.96 -4.57 -32.62
N SER A 506 18.20 -4.37 -33.07
CA SER A 506 18.51 -3.51 -34.23
C SER A 506 19.02 -4.26 -35.47
N GLY A 507 18.95 -5.60 -35.48
CA GLY A 507 19.42 -6.44 -36.59
C GLY A 507 18.29 -7.16 -37.33
N ALA A 508 17.31 -6.43 -37.85
CA ALA A 508 16.41 -6.91 -38.90
C ALA A 508 15.91 -5.69 -39.69
N GLU A 509 16.72 -5.27 -40.67
CA GLU A 509 16.24 -4.53 -41.84
C GLU A 509 15.39 -5.42 -42.75
#